data_AF-A0A3B3X4J3-F1
#
_entry.id   AF-A0A3B3X4J3-F1
#
_cell.length_a   1.000
_cell.length_b   1.000
_cell.length_c   1.000
_cell.angle_alpha   90.00
_cell.angle_beta   90.00
_cell.angle_gamma   90.00
#
_symmetry.space_group_name_H-M   'P 1'
#
loop_
_entity.id
_entity.type
_entity.pdbx_description
1 polymer ?
#
loop_
_entity_poly.entity_id
_entity_poly.type
_entity_poly.pdbx_seq_one_letter_code
_entity_poly.pdbx_strand_id
1 'polypeptide(L)'
;MSEAIYPAGSVYDWIPKEQEEIKKPPRYVSKFRPAVILEHMLTKDAKKTMGPPKVELPSPDKYLKKHSKHPKPPENGHKTRTCAVRKPAVPRRTEKPLMGIQTKRDFLQTTVMFPMKPKAISVDTKEGHKQLLENSGLVPKYVMKKDYGEVPMYLQLREAERKAQAENQRRVREQNVLQRLTEEDHQAVLKGLKKKWDELHREYQGLPLLIDTPSKKTRKICLEEKMSQLEKDISFFERFKTIFIYDD
;
A
#
# COMPACT_ATOMS: atom_id res chain seq x y z
N MET A 1 75.94 -2.60 -35.74
CA MET A 1 75.28 -2.92 -34.45
C MET A 1 73.78 -3.00 -34.73
N SER A 2 73.20 -4.20 -34.63
CA SER A 2 71.77 -4.43 -34.80
C SER A 2 71.26 -5.04 -33.50
N GLU A 3 70.45 -4.28 -32.76
CA GLU A 3 69.89 -4.66 -31.47
C GLU A 3 68.95 -5.87 -31.64
N ALA A 4 69.16 -6.91 -30.82
CA ALA A 4 68.28 -8.06 -30.76
C ALA A 4 66.98 -7.67 -30.03
N ILE A 5 65.87 -7.66 -30.74
CA ILE A 5 64.53 -7.43 -30.19
C ILE A 5 64.07 -8.76 -29.56
N TYR A 6 64.04 -8.84 -28.23
CA TYR A 6 63.45 -9.97 -27.53
C TYR A 6 61.93 -9.78 -27.43
N PRO A 7 61.09 -10.77 -27.79
CA PRO A 7 59.65 -10.66 -27.65
C PRO A 7 59.24 -10.64 -26.17
N ALA A 8 58.38 -9.69 -25.80
CA ALA A 8 57.85 -9.56 -24.45
C ALA A 8 56.72 -10.58 -24.22
N GLY A 9 57.08 -11.82 -23.87
CA GLY A 9 56.11 -12.86 -23.51
C GLY A 9 56.78 -14.00 -22.74
N SER A 10 56.10 -14.53 -21.72
CA SER A 10 56.59 -15.68 -20.96
C SER A 10 56.37 -16.96 -21.77
N VAL A 11 57.29 -17.92 -21.72
CA VAL A 11 57.18 -19.20 -22.46
C VAL A 11 55.85 -19.91 -22.16
N TYR A 12 55.31 -19.72 -20.95
CA TYR A 12 54.04 -20.30 -20.51
C TYR A 12 52.80 -19.71 -21.18
N ASP A 13 52.88 -18.51 -21.78
CA ASP A 13 51.78 -17.87 -22.49
C ASP A 13 51.51 -18.53 -23.85
N TRP A 14 52.49 -19.29 -24.38
CA TRP A 14 52.39 -19.99 -25.66
C TRP A 14 51.89 -21.44 -25.52
N ILE A 15 51.63 -21.91 -24.30
CA ILE A 15 51.00 -23.21 -24.06
C ILE A 15 49.49 -23.03 -24.27
N PRO A 16 48.88 -23.64 -25.30
CA PRO A 16 47.44 -23.53 -25.52
C PRO A 16 46.69 -24.07 -24.30
N LYS A 17 45.85 -23.24 -23.68
CA LYS A 17 44.98 -23.70 -22.59
C LYS A 17 43.87 -24.55 -23.20
N GLU A 18 43.72 -25.77 -22.71
CA GLU A 18 42.64 -26.66 -23.11
C GLU A 18 41.31 -26.01 -22.74
N GLN A 19 40.51 -25.63 -23.74
CA GLN A 19 39.18 -25.08 -23.51
C GLN A 19 38.24 -26.23 -23.15
N GLU A 20 37.71 -26.22 -21.92
CA GLU A 20 36.71 -27.21 -21.51
C GLU A 20 35.45 -27.08 -22.38
N GLU A 21 35.11 -28.13 -23.12
CA GLU A 21 33.87 -28.17 -23.90
C GLU A 21 32.65 -28.15 -22.98
N ILE A 22 31.90 -27.04 -22.99
CA ILE A 22 30.67 -26.90 -22.20
C ILE A 22 29.60 -27.83 -22.77
N LYS A 23 29.35 -28.97 -22.11
CA LYS A 23 28.26 -29.90 -22.45
C LYS A 23 26.92 -29.29 -22.08
N LYS A 24 26.06 -29.04 -23.08
CA LYS A 24 24.70 -28.53 -22.85
C LYS A 24 23.86 -29.55 -22.06
N PRO A 25 23.07 -29.13 -21.06
CA PRO A 25 22.22 -30.03 -20.31
C PRO A 25 21.12 -30.64 -21.20
N PRO A 26 20.60 -31.84 -20.85
CA PRO A 26 19.50 -32.44 -21.59
C PRO A 26 18.25 -31.58 -21.52
N ARG A 27 17.47 -31.59 -22.61
CA ARG A 27 16.20 -30.85 -22.69
C ARG A 27 15.19 -31.40 -21.67
N TYR A 28 14.49 -30.50 -20.98
CA TYR A 28 13.40 -30.87 -20.08
C TYR A 28 12.30 -31.67 -20.79
N VAL A 29 11.80 -32.72 -20.13
CA VAL A 29 10.63 -33.50 -20.57
C VAL A 29 9.62 -33.57 -19.43
N SER A 30 8.36 -33.24 -19.72
CA SER A 30 7.27 -33.27 -18.73
C SER A 30 7.02 -34.67 -18.17
N LYS A 31 6.83 -34.75 -16.86
CA LYS A 31 6.43 -35.99 -16.14
C LYS A 31 5.13 -36.60 -16.68
N PHE A 32 4.26 -35.78 -17.27
CA PHE A 32 2.96 -36.20 -17.80
C PHE A 32 3.01 -36.62 -19.27
N ARG A 33 4.14 -36.46 -19.96
CA ARG A 33 4.31 -36.86 -21.36
C ARG A 33 3.86 -38.31 -21.65
N PRO A 34 4.22 -39.35 -20.86
CA PRO A 34 3.76 -40.71 -21.15
C PRO A 34 2.24 -40.86 -21.02
N ALA A 35 1.62 -40.21 -20.04
CA ALA A 35 0.16 -40.27 -19.85
C ALA A 35 -0.59 -39.64 -21.04
N VAL A 36 -0.14 -38.48 -21.51
CA VAL A 36 -0.73 -37.80 -22.68
C VAL A 36 -0.60 -38.64 -23.95
N ILE A 37 0.53 -39.32 -24.13
CA ILE A 37 0.72 -40.24 -25.27
C ILE A 37 -0.30 -41.39 -25.19
N LEU A 38 -0.47 -42.01 -24.02
CA LEU A 38 -1.44 -43.10 -23.84
C LEU A 38 -2.87 -42.63 -24.09
N GLU A 39 -3.30 -41.50 -23.54
CA GLU A 39 -4.65 -40.94 -23.76
C GLU A 39 -4.93 -40.65 -25.24
N HIS A 40 -3.95 -40.08 -25.95
CA HIS A 40 -4.06 -39.78 -27.37
C HIS A 40 -4.05 -41.05 -28.25
N MET A 41 -3.44 -42.14 -27.79
CA MET A 41 -3.47 -43.43 -28.49
C MET A 41 -4.76 -44.21 -28.21
N LEU A 42 -5.25 -44.19 -26.97
CA LEU A 42 -6.48 -44.89 -26.55
C LEU A 42 -7.74 -44.38 -27.25
N THR A 43 -7.76 -43.10 -27.62
CA THR A 43 -8.90 -42.47 -28.31
C THR A 43 -8.98 -42.80 -29.80
N LYS A 44 -7.99 -43.51 -30.35
CA LYS A 44 -7.90 -43.85 -31.78
C LYS A 44 -8.20 -45.32 -32.02
N ASP A 45 -9.36 -45.60 -32.61
CA ASP A 45 -9.63 -46.93 -33.18
C ASP A 45 -8.81 -47.13 -34.45
N ALA A 46 -8.08 -48.25 -34.54
CA ALA A 46 -7.10 -48.51 -35.60
C ALA A 46 -7.64 -48.43 -37.04
N LYS A 47 -8.96 -48.54 -37.26
CA LYS A 47 -9.60 -48.60 -38.59
C LYS A 47 -10.83 -47.68 -38.70
N LYS A 48 -10.86 -46.57 -37.96
CA LYS A 48 -12.04 -45.68 -37.86
C LYS A 48 -12.41 -44.96 -39.16
N THR A 49 -11.41 -44.50 -39.95
CA THR A 49 -11.66 -43.62 -41.10
C THR A 49 -12.02 -44.38 -42.38
N MET A 50 -11.23 -45.40 -42.76
CA MET A 50 -11.36 -46.08 -44.06
C MET A 50 -11.58 -47.60 -43.97
N GLY A 51 -11.79 -48.15 -42.76
CA GLY A 51 -11.96 -49.61 -42.57
C GLY A 51 -10.72 -50.43 -42.96
N PRO A 52 -10.78 -51.77 -42.92
CA PRO A 52 -9.71 -52.64 -43.42
C PRO A 52 -9.70 -52.67 -44.97
N PRO A 53 -8.52 -52.78 -45.61
CA PRO A 53 -8.38 -52.78 -47.07
C PRO A 53 -9.02 -54.00 -47.75
N LYS A 54 -9.05 -55.14 -47.04
CA LYS A 54 -9.79 -56.34 -47.41
C LYS A 54 -10.57 -56.80 -46.19
N VAL A 55 -11.89 -56.83 -46.29
CA VAL A 55 -12.78 -57.34 -45.24
C VAL A 55 -12.77 -58.86 -45.34
N GLU A 56 -12.27 -59.52 -44.30
CA GLU A 56 -12.36 -60.98 -44.15
C GLU A 56 -13.85 -61.38 -44.08
N LEU A 57 -14.31 -62.17 -45.04
CA LEU A 57 -15.69 -62.69 -45.02
C LEU A 57 -15.81 -63.76 -43.94
N PRO A 58 -16.88 -63.77 -43.13
CA PRO A 58 -17.07 -64.83 -42.14
C PRO A 58 -17.23 -66.18 -42.85
N SER A 59 -16.51 -67.19 -42.37
CA SER A 59 -16.70 -68.57 -42.81
C SER A 59 -18.16 -69.01 -42.54
N PRO A 60 -18.81 -69.73 -43.48
CA PRO A 60 -20.21 -70.20 -43.34
C PRO A 60 -20.48 -71.00 -42.06
N ASP A 61 -19.46 -71.68 -41.54
CA ASP A 61 -19.55 -72.50 -40.32
C ASP A 61 -19.68 -71.64 -39.05
N LYS A 62 -19.30 -70.36 -39.11
CA LYS A 62 -19.31 -69.41 -37.98
C LYS A 62 -20.54 -68.51 -38.00
N TYR A 63 -21.72 -69.11 -38.18
CA TYR A 63 -22.99 -68.40 -38.11
C TYR A 63 -23.33 -67.95 -36.68
N LEU A 64 -24.14 -66.89 -36.57
CA LEU A 64 -24.53 -66.31 -35.29
C LEU A 64 -25.43 -67.29 -34.48
N LYS A 65 -24.94 -67.78 -33.34
CA LYS A 65 -25.72 -68.63 -32.43
C LYS A 65 -26.59 -67.79 -31.48
N LYS A 66 -27.71 -68.36 -31.03
CA LYS A 66 -28.60 -67.73 -30.03
C LYS A 66 -27.79 -67.33 -28.78
N HIS A 67 -28.02 -66.12 -28.28
CA HIS A 67 -27.34 -65.54 -27.11
C HIS A 67 -25.82 -65.31 -27.23
N SER A 68 -25.21 -65.44 -28.41
CA SER A 68 -23.75 -65.26 -28.59
C SER A 68 -23.23 -63.84 -28.30
N LYS A 69 -24.05 -62.80 -28.57
CA LYS A 69 -23.68 -61.39 -28.35
C LYS A 69 -24.17 -60.82 -27.01
N HIS A 70 -24.89 -61.61 -26.21
CA HIS A 70 -25.36 -61.12 -24.92
C HIS A 70 -24.20 -61.09 -23.92
N PRO A 71 -23.94 -59.95 -23.26
CA PRO A 71 -22.92 -59.90 -22.22
C PRO A 71 -23.35 -60.82 -21.09
N LYS A 72 -22.51 -61.80 -20.75
CA LYS A 72 -22.75 -62.68 -19.61
C LYS A 72 -22.41 -61.89 -18.34
N PRO A 73 -23.34 -61.74 -17.38
CA PRO A 73 -23.00 -61.14 -16.11
C PRO A 73 -21.96 -62.01 -15.39
N PRO A 74 -21.06 -61.43 -14.59
CA PRO A 74 -20.15 -62.22 -13.77
C PRO A 74 -20.94 -63.08 -12.78
N GLU A 75 -20.58 -64.36 -12.66
CA GLU A 75 -21.14 -65.22 -11.61
C GLU A 75 -20.67 -64.71 -10.24
N ASN A 76 -21.63 -64.25 -9.44
CA ASN A 76 -21.51 -63.89 -8.02
C ASN A 76 -20.28 -63.03 -7.64
N GLY A 77 -20.36 -61.73 -7.96
CA GLY A 77 -19.43 -60.74 -7.40
C GLY A 77 -19.82 -60.33 -5.99
N HIS A 78 -19.01 -60.68 -4.98
CA HIS A 78 -19.05 -60.00 -3.69
C HIS A 78 -18.78 -58.50 -3.92
N LYS A 79 -19.74 -57.65 -3.50
CA LYS A 79 -19.60 -56.19 -3.63
C LYS A 79 -18.41 -55.72 -2.79
N THR A 80 -17.32 -55.29 -3.43
CA THR A 80 -16.12 -54.73 -2.78
C THR A 80 -16.32 -53.34 -2.16
N ARG A 81 -17.56 -52.87 -2.05
CA ARG A 81 -17.89 -51.57 -1.45
C ARG A 81 -19.01 -51.74 -0.42
N THR A 82 -18.63 -52.13 0.79
CA THR A 82 -19.50 -51.94 1.95
C THR A 82 -19.41 -50.47 2.37
N CYS A 83 -20.53 -49.75 2.34
CA CYS A 83 -20.62 -48.42 2.96
C CYS A 83 -20.24 -48.56 4.44
N ALA A 84 -19.09 -48.00 4.81
CA ALA A 84 -18.46 -48.21 6.12
C ALA A 84 -19.20 -47.53 7.29
N VAL A 85 -20.25 -46.76 7.03
CA VAL A 85 -21.01 -46.06 8.07
C VAL A 85 -22.36 -46.76 8.25
N ARG A 86 -22.40 -47.75 9.14
CA ARG A 86 -23.66 -48.25 9.69
C ARG A 86 -24.03 -47.38 10.89
N LYS A 87 -25.22 -46.78 10.87
CA LYS A 87 -25.78 -46.14 12.07
C LYS A 87 -25.84 -47.20 13.19
N PRO A 88 -25.64 -46.82 14.47
CA PRO A 88 -25.78 -47.77 15.58
C PRO A 88 -27.19 -48.36 15.58
N ALA A 89 -27.31 -49.59 16.09
CA ALA A 89 -28.61 -50.23 16.26
C ALA A 89 -29.47 -49.40 17.23
N VAL A 90 -30.77 -49.34 16.96
CA VAL A 90 -31.73 -48.63 17.82
C VAL A 90 -31.79 -49.32 19.19
N PRO A 91 -31.80 -48.58 20.32
CA PRO A 91 -31.94 -49.16 21.65
C PRO A 91 -33.17 -50.04 21.76
N ARG A 92 -33.04 -51.17 22.47
CA ARG A 92 -34.16 -52.11 22.64
C ARG A 92 -35.15 -51.56 23.66
N ARG A 93 -36.44 -51.91 23.52
CA ARG A 93 -37.50 -51.52 24.49
C ARG A 93 -37.19 -51.94 25.93
N THR A 94 -36.39 -52.99 26.13
CA THR A 94 -35.94 -53.49 27.44
C THR A 94 -34.75 -52.73 28.03
N GLU A 95 -34.00 -51.96 27.23
CA GLU A 95 -32.88 -51.16 27.72
C GLU A 95 -33.40 -49.88 28.37
N LYS A 96 -33.33 -49.81 29.71
CA LYS A 96 -33.60 -48.59 30.46
C LYS A 96 -32.32 -47.74 30.47
N PRO A 97 -32.32 -46.51 29.95
CA PRO A 97 -31.14 -45.65 30.06
C PRO A 97 -30.81 -45.42 31.54
N LEU A 98 -29.52 -45.19 31.83
CA LEU A 98 -29.07 -44.81 33.16
C LEU A 98 -29.64 -43.42 33.51
N MET A 99 -30.84 -43.39 34.09
CA MET A 99 -31.43 -42.16 34.61
C MET A 99 -30.76 -41.78 35.93
N GLY A 100 -30.38 -40.52 36.06
CA GLY A 100 -29.96 -39.96 37.35
C GLY A 100 -28.53 -40.29 37.76
N ILE A 101 -27.55 -40.14 36.86
CA ILE A 101 -26.14 -39.98 37.26
C ILE A 101 -26.02 -38.64 38.00
N GLN A 102 -26.40 -38.63 39.28
CA GLN A 102 -26.22 -37.49 40.17
C GLN A 102 -24.74 -37.46 40.56
N THR A 103 -23.97 -36.58 39.93
CA THR A 103 -22.58 -36.36 40.33
C THR A 103 -22.58 -35.60 41.65
N LYS A 104 -21.86 -36.10 42.67
CA LYS A 104 -21.61 -35.38 43.94
C LYS A 104 -20.59 -34.24 43.76
N ARG A 105 -20.62 -33.55 42.62
CA ARG A 105 -19.65 -32.49 42.34
C ARG A 105 -20.27 -31.16 42.75
N ASP A 106 -19.60 -30.43 43.63
CA ASP A 106 -20.00 -29.09 44.01
C ASP A 106 -19.74 -28.12 42.84
N PHE A 107 -20.80 -27.78 42.12
CA PHE A 107 -20.77 -26.85 40.98
C PHE A 107 -20.39 -25.42 41.38
N LEU A 108 -20.50 -25.08 42.67
CA LEU A 108 -20.18 -23.76 43.21
C LEU A 108 -18.69 -23.58 43.54
N GLN A 109 -17.96 -24.66 43.83
CA GLN A 109 -16.53 -24.59 44.22
C GLN A 109 -15.56 -24.77 43.03
N THR A 110 -16.03 -25.32 41.91
CA THR A 110 -15.16 -25.63 40.76
C THR A 110 -14.70 -24.37 39.98
N THR A 111 -15.31 -23.21 40.23
CA THR A 111 -15.06 -21.96 39.50
C THR A 111 -13.81 -21.18 39.92
N VAL A 112 -13.07 -21.63 40.96
CA VAL A 112 -11.78 -21.02 41.35
C VAL A 112 -10.61 -21.54 40.50
N MET A 113 -10.86 -22.43 39.53
CA MET A 113 -9.93 -22.61 38.43
C MET A 113 -10.04 -21.41 37.50
N PHE A 114 -9.16 -20.44 37.68
CA PHE A 114 -8.91 -19.40 36.68
C PHE A 114 -8.83 -20.07 35.30
N PRO A 115 -9.64 -19.64 34.31
CA PRO A 115 -9.56 -20.20 32.98
C PRO A 115 -8.14 -19.94 32.46
N MET A 116 -7.32 -20.99 32.44
CA MET A 116 -5.99 -20.89 31.85
C MET A 116 -6.19 -20.54 30.38
N LYS A 117 -5.70 -19.36 29.99
CA LYS A 117 -5.76 -18.93 28.59
C LYS A 117 -5.08 -20.01 27.74
N PRO A 118 -5.75 -20.52 26.69
CA PRO A 118 -5.15 -21.52 25.83
C PRO A 118 -3.91 -20.94 25.16
N LYS A 119 -2.83 -21.73 25.08
CA LYS A 119 -1.61 -21.33 24.36
C LYS A 119 -1.95 -21.18 22.87
N ALA A 120 -1.49 -20.09 22.25
CA ALA A 120 -1.66 -19.88 20.82
C ALA A 120 -0.87 -20.94 20.02
N ILE A 121 -1.57 -21.71 19.19
CA ILE A 121 -1.03 -22.85 18.44
C ILE A 121 -1.56 -22.77 17.00
N SER A 122 -0.69 -22.95 16.00
CA SER A 122 -1.07 -23.15 14.60
C SER A 122 -1.16 -24.63 14.27
N VAL A 123 -2.08 -24.98 13.37
CA VAL A 123 -2.28 -26.33 12.86
C VAL A 123 -2.38 -26.27 11.35
N ASP A 124 -1.33 -26.73 10.67
CA ASP A 124 -1.22 -26.60 9.21
C ASP A 124 -1.60 -27.89 8.47
N THR A 125 -1.47 -29.05 9.13
CA THR A 125 -1.70 -30.37 8.51
C THR A 125 -3.06 -30.95 8.85
N LYS A 126 -3.65 -31.69 7.90
CA LYS A 126 -4.87 -32.49 8.10
C LYS A 126 -4.76 -33.54 9.22
N GLU A 127 -3.52 -33.92 9.57
CA GLU A 127 -3.17 -34.86 10.64
C GLU A 127 -3.11 -34.18 12.03
N GLY A 128 -3.24 -32.85 12.08
CA GLY A 128 -3.35 -32.11 13.34
C GLY A 128 -2.01 -31.80 14.01
N HIS A 129 -0.90 -31.68 13.26
CA HIS A 129 0.38 -31.27 13.84
C HIS A 129 0.26 -29.85 14.43
N LYS A 130 0.60 -29.71 15.72
CA LYS A 130 0.45 -28.48 16.49
C LYS A 130 1.80 -27.79 16.68
N GLN A 131 1.94 -26.57 16.16
CA GLN A 131 3.11 -25.74 16.38
C GLN A 131 2.78 -24.55 17.28
N LEU A 132 3.57 -24.35 18.33
CA LEU A 132 3.38 -23.26 19.30
C LEU A 132 3.84 -21.93 18.67
N LEU A 133 2.97 -20.92 18.68
CA LEU A 133 3.17 -19.66 17.96
C LEU A 133 4.33 -18.78 18.50
N GLU A 134 4.63 -18.86 19.79
CA GLU A 134 5.69 -18.06 20.44
C GLU A 134 7.08 -18.33 19.88
N ASN A 135 7.35 -19.55 19.39
CA ASN A 135 8.67 -19.97 18.92
C ASN A 135 8.70 -20.28 17.42
N SER A 136 7.58 -20.14 16.72
CA SER A 136 7.45 -20.48 15.31
C SER A 136 8.02 -19.42 14.37
N GLY A 137 8.40 -18.24 14.88
CA GLY A 137 8.79 -17.09 14.05
C GLY A 137 7.62 -16.44 13.32
N LEU A 138 6.40 -16.98 13.44
CA LEU A 138 5.18 -16.41 12.85
C LEU A 138 4.69 -15.16 13.60
N VAL A 139 5.08 -15.02 14.87
CA VAL A 139 4.76 -13.86 15.71
C VAL A 139 6.03 -13.05 15.95
N PRO A 140 6.12 -11.80 15.46
CA PRO A 140 7.27 -10.93 15.72
C PRO A 140 7.40 -10.60 17.21
N LYS A 141 8.57 -10.87 17.79
CA LYS A 141 8.92 -10.44 19.16
C LYS A 141 9.60 -9.08 19.14
N TYR A 142 8.80 -8.02 19.22
CA TYR A 142 9.29 -6.63 19.19
C TYR A 142 10.25 -6.28 20.34
N VAL A 143 10.17 -7.01 21.46
CA VAL A 143 11.08 -6.85 22.62
C VAL A 143 12.53 -7.16 22.25
N MET A 144 12.76 -8.03 21.26
CA MET A 144 14.10 -8.45 20.81
C MET A 144 14.62 -7.60 19.65
N LYS A 145 13.99 -6.46 19.35
CA LYS A 145 14.48 -5.53 18.33
C LYS A 145 15.81 -4.91 18.80
N LYS A 146 16.76 -4.73 17.88
CA LYS A 146 18.08 -4.13 18.17
C LYS A 146 17.97 -2.74 18.80
N ASP A 147 17.08 -1.91 18.27
CA ASP A 147 16.85 -0.53 18.71
C ASP A 147 15.69 -0.46 19.75
N TYR A 148 15.42 -1.55 20.48
CA TYR A 148 14.36 -1.55 21.48
C TYR A 148 14.75 -0.67 22.67
N GLY A 149 13.94 0.35 22.97
CA GLY A 149 14.23 1.32 24.03
C GLY A 149 15.08 2.51 23.59
N GLU A 150 15.60 2.51 22.35
CA GLU A 150 16.32 3.64 21.79
C GLU A 150 15.38 4.59 21.04
N VAL A 151 15.65 5.90 21.11
CA VAL A 151 14.90 6.90 20.36
C VAL A 151 15.37 6.88 18.89
N PRO A 152 14.48 6.63 17.92
CA PRO A 152 14.85 6.61 16.52
C PRO A 152 15.49 7.92 16.03
N MET A 153 16.52 7.80 15.19
CA MET A 153 17.26 8.93 14.60
C MET A 153 16.36 10.01 13.98
N TYR A 154 15.27 9.62 13.30
CA TYR A 154 14.38 10.57 12.64
C TYR A 154 13.66 11.50 13.63
N LEU A 155 13.40 11.05 14.87
CA LEU A 155 12.79 11.90 15.90
C LEU A 155 13.79 12.95 16.40
N GLN A 156 15.05 12.56 16.57
CA GLN A 156 16.12 13.48 16.95
C GLN A 156 16.32 14.57 15.89
N LEU A 157 16.32 14.17 14.60
CA LEU A 157 16.40 15.11 13.47
C LEU A 157 15.23 16.10 13.50
N ARG A 158 14.02 15.61 13.69
CA ARG A 158 12.80 16.43 13.75
C ARG A 158 12.78 17.39 14.94
N GLU A 159 13.34 16.99 16.08
CA GLU A 159 13.50 17.87 17.23
C GLU A 159 14.53 18.97 16.97
N ALA A 160 15.65 18.63 16.32
CA ALA A 160 16.67 19.61 15.93
C ALA A 160 16.12 20.64 14.93
N GLU A 161 15.37 20.19 13.91
CA GLU A 161 14.68 21.07 12.96
C GLU A 161 13.71 22.02 13.67
N ARG A 162 12.91 21.51 14.61
CA ARG A 162 11.97 22.34 15.38
C ARG A 162 12.70 23.40 16.21
N LYS A 163 13.82 23.05 16.83
CA LYS A 163 14.66 23.99 17.59
C LYS A 163 15.25 25.06 16.67
N ALA A 164 15.80 24.67 15.52
CA ALA A 164 16.35 25.60 14.52
C ALA A 164 15.29 26.55 13.96
N GLN A 165 14.08 26.04 13.68
CA GLN A 165 12.96 26.88 13.25
C GLN A 165 12.55 27.88 14.33
N ALA A 166 12.48 27.45 15.59
CA ALA A 166 12.15 28.35 16.69
C ALA A 166 13.20 29.45 16.88
N GLU A 167 14.49 29.13 16.74
CA GLU A 167 15.57 30.12 16.79
C GLU A 167 15.48 31.11 15.62
N ASN A 168 15.28 30.62 14.40
CA ASN A 168 15.10 31.49 13.24
C ASN A 168 13.89 32.41 13.40
N GLN A 169 12.75 31.90 13.92
CA GLN A 169 11.60 32.74 14.21
C GLN A 169 11.89 33.80 15.27
N ARG A 170 12.71 33.49 16.29
CA ARG A 170 13.13 34.49 17.28
C ARG A 170 14.00 35.57 16.64
N ARG A 171 15.02 35.17 15.86
CA ARG A 171 15.90 36.11 15.13
C ARG A 171 15.11 36.99 14.18
N VAL A 172 14.17 36.43 13.44
CA VAL A 172 13.30 37.18 12.51
C VAL A 172 12.38 38.14 13.27
N ARG A 173 11.88 37.78 14.47
CA ARG A 173 11.10 38.71 15.31
C ARG A 173 11.95 39.84 15.88
N GLU A 174 13.19 39.55 16.25
CA GLU A 174 14.17 40.54 16.73
C GLU A 174 14.62 41.48 15.60
N GLN A 175 14.69 40.99 14.37
CA GLN A 175 15.01 41.79 13.18
C GLN A 175 13.79 42.57 12.66
N ASN A 176 12.59 41.99 12.68
CA ASN A 176 11.33 42.66 12.34
C ASN A 176 10.80 43.53 13.49
N VAL A 177 11.69 44.23 14.20
CA VAL A 177 11.27 45.34 15.06
C VAL A 177 11.00 46.52 14.13
N LEU A 178 9.85 46.46 13.45
CA LEU A 178 9.37 47.59 12.67
C LEU A 178 9.26 48.80 13.59
N GLN A 179 9.80 49.94 13.17
CA GLN A 179 9.75 51.14 13.98
C GLN A 179 8.29 51.58 14.09
N ARG A 180 7.75 51.49 15.31
CA ARG A 180 6.42 52.00 15.60
C ARG A 180 6.48 53.53 15.57
N LEU A 181 5.61 54.15 14.79
CA LEU A 181 5.46 55.60 14.80
C LEU A 181 5.06 56.06 16.20
N THR A 182 5.77 57.04 16.75
CA THR A 182 5.42 57.60 18.05
C THR A 182 4.09 58.33 17.96
N GLU A 183 3.36 58.42 19.07
CA GLU A 183 2.06 59.11 19.10
C GLU A 183 2.21 60.61 18.77
N GLU A 184 3.36 61.20 19.08
CA GLU A 184 3.71 62.58 18.79
C GLU A 184 3.84 62.82 17.28
N ASP A 185 4.59 61.95 16.59
CA ASP A 185 4.75 62.01 15.13
C ASP A 185 3.42 61.76 14.42
N HIS A 186 2.61 60.82 14.92
CA HIS A 186 1.28 60.53 14.40
C HIS A 186 0.37 61.76 14.43
N GLN A 187 0.33 62.47 15.56
CA GLN A 187 -0.45 63.69 15.69
C GLN A 187 0.10 64.84 14.84
N ALA A 188 1.43 64.93 14.68
CA ALA A 188 2.06 65.93 13.82
C ALA A 188 1.66 65.74 12.35
N VAL A 189 1.70 64.50 11.85
CA VAL A 189 1.27 64.15 10.48
C VAL A 189 -0.20 64.47 10.27
N LEU A 190 -1.07 64.07 11.21
CA LEU A 190 -2.51 64.31 11.12
C LEU A 190 -2.85 65.81 11.09
N LYS A 191 -2.19 66.62 11.94
CA LYS A 191 -2.32 68.10 11.89
C LYS A 191 -1.85 68.65 10.55
N GLY A 192 -0.75 68.14 10.00
CA GLY A 192 -0.23 68.52 8.68
C GLY A 192 -1.21 68.20 7.55
N LEU A 193 -1.82 67.02 7.55
CA LEU A 193 -2.83 66.60 6.57
C LEU A 193 -4.08 67.49 6.63
N LYS A 194 -4.59 67.77 7.83
CA LYS A 194 -5.76 68.66 8.03
C LYS A 194 -5.48 70.08 7.53
N LYS A 195 -4.29 70.61 7.82
CA LYS A 195 -3.88 71.94 7.32
C LYS A 195 -3.82 71.99 5.79
N LYS A 196 -3.25 70.96 5.14
CA LYS A 196 -3.23 70.87 3.67
C LYS A 196 -4.63 70.74 3.07
N TRP A 197 -5.53 70.02 3.73
CA TRP A 197 -6.93 69.93 3.31
C TRP A 197 -7.62 71.29 3.40
N ASP A 198 -7.42 72.04 4.49
CA ASP A 198 -7.96 73.40 4.65
C ASP A 198 -7.45 74.36 3.56
N GLU A 199 -6.17 74.27 3.21
CA GLU A 199 -5.54 75.06 2.14
C GLU A 199 -6.19 74.75 0.78
N LEU A 200 -6.31 73.47 0.40
CA LEU A 200 -6.98 73.06 -0.84
C LEU A 200 -8.47 73.41 -0.84
N HIS A 201 -9.14 73.29 0.30
CA HIS A 201 -10.53 73.64 0.42
C HIS A 201 -10.76 75.14 0.21
N ARG A 202 -9.87 76.00 0.73
CA ARG A 202 -9.90 77.45 0.45
C ARG A 202 -9.71 77.75 -1.04
N GLU A 203 -8.80 77.05 -1.71
CA GLU A 203 -8.61 77.19 -3.16
C GLU A 203 -9.84 76.74 -3.95
N TYR A 204 -10.50 75.67 -3.51
CA TYR A 204 -11.74 75.17 -4.10
C TYR A 204 -12.89 76.17 -3.91
N GLN A 205 -13.04 76.73 -2.69
CA GLN A 205 -14.05 77.76 -2.40
C GLN A 205 -13.84 79.04 -3.21
N GLY A 206 -12.58 79.35 -3.56
CA GLY A 206 -12.22 80.49 -4.40
C GLY A 206 -12.50 80.30 -5.91
N LEU A 207 -13.05 79.16 -6.33
CA LEU A 207 -13.39 78.92 -7.73
C LEU A 207 -14.55 79.81 -8.19
N PRO A 208 -14.53 80.30 -9.45
CA PRO A 208 -15.62 81.08 -10.00
C PRO A 208 -16.88 80.21 -10.18
N LEU A 209 -18.06 80.81 -9.95
CA LEU A 209 -19.36 80.13 -10.06
C LEU A 209 -19.62 79.55 -11.46
N LEU A 210 -19.10 80.20 -12.51
CA LEU A 210 -19.23 79.76 -13.91
C LEU A 210 -17.96 79.02 -14.37
N ILE A 211 -18.12 77.72 -14.64
CA ILE A 211 -17.04 76.79 -15.03
C ILE A 211 -17.28 76.28 -16.45
N ASP A 212 -17.27 77.21 -17.41
CA ASP A 212 -17.63 76.91 -18.80
C ASP A 212 -16.44 76.36 -19.61
N THR A 213 -15.24 76.84 -19.31
CA THR A 213 -14.00 76.45 -20.00
C THR A 213 -13.52 75.07 -19.53
N PRO A 214 -13.08 74.17 -20.43
CA PRO A 214 -12.57 72.84 -20.07
C PRO A 214 -11.42 72.91 -19.04
N SER A 215 -10.50 73.87 -19.15
CA SER A 215 -9.41 74.06 -18.18
C SER A 215 -9.91 74.36 -16.76
N LYS A 216 -11.02 75.10 -16.62
CA LYS A 216 -11.64 75.38 -15.31
C LYS A 216 -12.28 74.13 -14.73
N LYS A 217 -12.90 73.28 -15.57
CA LYS A 217 -13.45 71.98 -15.16
C LYS A 217 -12.36 71.02 -14.69
N THR A 218 -11.25 70.91 -15.44
CA THR A 218 -10.10 70.09 -15.05
C THR A 218 -9.48 70.56 -13.74
N ARG A 219 -9.35 71.88 -13.52
CA ARG A 219 -8.86 72.43 -12.25
C ARG A 219 -9.76 72.04 -11.07
N LYS A 220 -11.09 72.13 -11.24
CA LYS A 220 -12.05 71.69 -10.22
C LYS A 220 -11.89 70.20 -9.90
N ILE A 221 -11.87 69.34 -10.92
CA ILE A 221 -11.72 67.89 -10.75
C ILE A 221 -10.41 67.55 -10.03
N CYS A 222 -9.30 68.18 -10.42
CA CYS A 222 -8.00 67.96 -9.78
C CYS A 222 -8.01 68.35 -8.29
N LEU A 223 -8.71 69.44 -7.93
CA LEU A 223 -8.87 69.83 -6.53
C LEU A 223 -9.74 68.81 -5.75
N GLU A 224 -10.83 68.34 -6.34
CA GLU A 224 -11.71 67.32 -5.73
C GLU A 224 -11.00 65.99 -5.52
N GLU A 225 -10.21 65.53 -6.49
CA GLU A 225 -9.41 64.32 -6.38
C GLU A 225 -8.37 64.43 -5.26
N LYS A 226 -7.65 65.55 -5.18
CA LYS A 226 -6.67 65.81 -4.12
C LYS A 226 -7.32 65.88 -2.74
N MET A 227 -8.48 66.54 -2.63
CA MET A 227 -9.24 66.58 -1.38
C MET A 227 -9.71 65.17 -0.96
N SER A 228 -10.23 64.38 -1.90
CA SER A 228 -10.67 63.01 -1.63
C SER A 228 -9.50 62.10 -1.21
N GLN A 229 -8.31 62.28 -1.77
CA GLN A 229 -7.10 61.59 -1.33
C GLN A 229 -6.75 61.94 0.12
N LEU A 230 -6.70 63.22 0.46
CA LEU A 230 -6.42 63.66 1.84
C LEU A 230 -7.47 63.15 2.84
N GLU A 231 -8.75 63.09 2.46
CA GLU A 231 -9.80 62.53 3.32
C GLU A 231 -9.60 61.04 3.58
N LYS A 232 -9.19 60.27 2.56
CA LYS A 232 -8.84 58.85 2.72
C LYS A 232 -7.64 58.68 3.62
N ASP A 233 -6.61 59.51 3.44
CA ASP A 233 -5.39 59.48 4.25
C ASP A 233 -5.71 59.84 5.71
N ILE A 234 -6.43 60.92 5.96
CA ILE A 234 -6.85 61.33 7.31
C ILE A 234 -7.68 60.21 7.97
N SER A 235 -8.64 59.63 7.23
CA SER A 235 -9.45 58.50 7.71
C SER A 235 -8.60 57.27 8.04
N PHE A 236 -7.56 56.99 7.25
CA PHE A 236 -6.62 55.91 7.52
C PHE A 236 -5.87 56.13 8.84
N PHE A 237 -5.27 57.31 9.03
CA PHE A 237 -4.54 57.65 10.25
C PHE A 237 -5.48 57.75 11.49
N GLU A 238 -6.72 58.21 11.34
CA GLU A 238 -7.68 58.26 12.46
C GLU A 238 -8.18 56.87 12.88
N ARG A 239 -8.30 55.93 11.92
CA ARG A 239 -8.72 54.55 12.21
C ARG A 239 -7.60 53.72 12.85
N PHE A 240 -6.36 53.92 12.43
CA PHE A 240 -5.22 53.09 12.86
C PHE A 240 -4.30 53.84 13.83
N LYS A 241 -4.50 53.63 15.14
CA LYS A 241 -3.66 54.22 16.20
C LYS A 241 -2.21 53.71 16.23
N THR A 242 -1.95 52.52 15.68
CA THR A 242 -0.60 51.92 15.66
C THR A 242 -0.21 51.65 14.22
N ILE A 243 0.75 52.42 13.73
CA ILE A 243 1.31 52.29 12.38
C ILE A 243 2.78 51.93 12.52
N PHE A 244 3.20 50.93 11.76
CA PHE A 244 4.58 50.49 11.68
C PHE A 244 5.17 51.01 10.37
N ILE A 245 6.33 51.67 10.46
CA ILE A 245 7.07 52.12 9.29
C ILE A 245 8.07 51.02 8.93
N TYR A 246 8.11 50.71 7.63
CA TYR A 246 9.16 49.91 7.03
C TYR A 246 10.10 50.89 6.34
N ASP A 247 11.34 50.97 6.81
CA ASP A 247 12.39 51.69 6.09
C ASP A 247 12.90 50.76 4.97
N ASP A 248 12.63 51.13 3.71
CA ASP A 248 13.28 50.58 2.51
C ASP A 248 14.61 51.30 2.25
#